data_AF-S4P3J8-F1
#
_entry.id   AF-S4P3J8-F1
#
_cell.length_a   1.000
_cell.length_b   1.000
_cell.length_c   1.000
_cell.angle_alpha   90.00
_cell.angle_beta   90.00
_cell.angle_gamma   90.00
#
_symmetry.space_group_name_H-M   'P 1'
#
loop_
_entity.id
_entity.type
_entity.pdbx_description
1 polymer ?
#
loop_
_entity_poly.entity_id
_entity_poly.type
_entity_poly.pdbx_seq_one_letter_code
_entity_poly.pdbx_strand_id
1 'polypeptide(L)'
;MIQRVNGSLAVSRALGDYEYKKAYSRGPCEQLVSPEPEVSVHERLDTEDEFLVLACDGVWDVMSNEALCAYIHSLLQLTDDLVAITNQVIDTCLYKGSKDNMSIVLVVFPAAPKPSEEAQRADRELDETLR
;
A
#
# COMPACT_ATOMS: atom_id res chain seq x y z
N MET A 1 20.06 -8.68 13.39
CA MET A 1 19.04 -8.82 14.47
C MET A 1 17.84 -9.54 13.86
N ILE A 2 17.34 -10.62 14.45
CA ILE A 2 16.22 -11.38 13.89
C ILE A 2 14.92 -10.66 14.26
N GLN A 3 14.12 -10.26 13.25
CA GLN A 3 12.87 -9.50 13.42
C GLN A 3 11.65 -10.42 13.60
N ARG A 4 11.72 -11.36 14.55
CA ARG A 4 10.65 -12.35 14.75
C ARG A 4 10.39 -12.63 16.23
N VAL A 5 9.12 -12.64 16.62
CA VAL A 5 8.66 -13.09 17.94
C VAL A 5 9.03 -14.57 18.10
N ASN A 6 9.85 -14.85 19.12
CA ASN A 6 10.44 -16.18 19.37
C ASN A 6 11.12 -16.81 18.14
N GLY A 7 11.65 -15.99 17.23
CA GLY A 7 12.29 -16.47 15.99
C GLY A 7 11.33 -16.98 14.92
N SER A 8 10.00 -16.93 15.14
CA SER A 8 8.99 -17.52 14.25
C SER A 8 8.13 -16.47 13.54
N LEU A 9 7.37 -15.65 14.28
CA LEU A 9 6.38 -14.75 13.69
C LEU A 9 6.95 -13.35 13.44
N ALA A 10 6.77 -12.80 12.24
CA ALA A 10 7.34 -11.50 11.84
C ALA A 10 6.45 -10.28 12.17
N VAL A 11 5.31 -10.48 12.84
CA VAL A 11 4.39 -9.42 13.26
C VAL A 11 4.15 -9.49 14.77
N SER A 12 3.91 -8.35 15.41
CA SER A 12 3.60 -8.24 16.84
C SER A 12 2.10 -8.07 17.11
N ARG A 13 1.32 -7.77 16.08
CA ARG A 13 -0.14 -7.66 16.17
C ARG A 13 -0.80 -8.39 15.01
N ALA A 14 -1.82 -9.18 15.32
CA ALA A 14 -2.60 -9.94 14.35
C ALA A 14 -3.90 -10.43 14.98
N LEU A 15 -4.92 -10.63 14.16
CA LEU A 15 -6.06 -11.49 14.51
C LEU A 15 -5.64 -12.96 14.33
N GLY A 16 -6.29 -13.89 15.04
CA GLY A 16 -5.85 -15.29 15.04
C GLY A 16 -4.63 -15.52 15.93
N ASP A 17 -3.65 -16.31 15.46
CA ASP A 17 -2.39 -16.63 16.18
C ASP A 17 -2.56 -17.05 17.64
N TYR A 18 -3.58 -17.88 17.91
CA TYR A 18 -3.98 -18.26 19.26
C TYR A 18 -2.85 -18.90 20.09
N GLU A 19 -1.88 -19.56 19.47
CA GLU A 19 -0.69 -20.11 20.14
C GLU A 19 0.13 -19.05 20.88
N TYR A 20 0.12 -17.80 20.41
CA TYR A 20 0.81 -16.67 21.03
C TYR A 20 -0.04 -15.93 22.06
N LYS A 21 -1.27 -16.41 22.32
CA LYS A 21 -2.31 -15.74 23.12
C LYS A 21 -2.83 -16.61 24.28
N LYS A 22 -1.98 -17.48 24.82
CA LYS A 22 -2.34 -18.45 25.89
C LYS A 22 -1.82 -18.07 27.28
N ALA A 23 -1.31 -16.85 27.48
CA ALA A 23 -0.81 -16.43 28.78
C ALA A 23 -1.98 -16.16 29.74
N TYR A 24 -2.25 -17.11 30.64
CA TYR A 24 -3.37 -17.06 31.60
C TYR A 24 -3.34 -15.86 32.55
N SER A 25 -2.16 -15.29 32.80
CA SER A 25 -1.97 -14.16 33.72
C SER A 25 -2.10 -12.78 33.06
N ARG A 26 -2.43 -12.72 31.76
CA ARG A 26 -2.43 -11.48 30.97
C ARG A 26 -3.76 -11.25 30.26
N GLY A 27 -4.12 -9.99 30.07
CA GLY A 27 -5.27 -9.61 29.25
C GLY A 27 -5.10 -9.94 27.76
N PRO A 28 -6.16 -9.82 26.94
CA PRO A 28 -6.09 -10.09 25.50
C PRO A 28 -5.06 -9.23 24.74
N CYS A 29 -4.88 -7.96 25.11
CA CYS A 29 -3.96 -7.03 24.46
C CYS A 29 -2.52 -7.10 24.99
N GLU A 30 -2.27 -7.89 26.03
CA GLU A 30 -0.96 -8.02 26.71
C GLU A 30 -0.23 -9.33 26.36
N GLN A 31 -0.77 -10.09 25.39
CA GLN A 31 -0.22 -11.33 24.87
C GLN A 31 1.06 -11.09 24.04
N LEU A 32 1.75 -12.15 23.62
CA LEU A 32 2.93 -12.01 22.75
C LEU A 32 2.58 -11.40 21.38
N VAL A 33 1.37 -11.68 20.91
CA VAL A 33 0.78 -11.08 19.72
C VAL A 33 -0.54 -10.44 20.13
N SER A 34 -0.67 -9.13 19.95
CA SER A 34 -1.88 -8.40 20.36
C SER A 34 -2.94 -8.37 19.24
N PRO A 35 -4.24 -8.52 19.54
CA PRO A 35 -5.30 -8.26 18.57
C PRO A 35 -5.68 -6.77 18.48
N GLU A 36 -5.06 -5.90 19.28
CA GLU A 36 -5.47 -4.50 19.42
C GLU A 36 -5.07 -3.66 18.20
N PRO A 37 -6.04 -3.04 17.50
CA PRO A 37 -5.73 -2.16 16.38
C PRO A 37 -5.17 -0.82 16.87
N GLU A 38 -4.46 -0.14 15.97
CA GLU A 38 -4.19 1.29 16.11
C GLU A 38 -5.22 2.05 15.27
N VAL A 39 -5.83 3.08 15.86
CA VAL A 39 -6.89 3.86 15.22
C VAL A 39 -6.50 5.33 15.26
N SER A 40 -6.34 5.93 14.09
CA SER A 40 -6.21 7.38 13.93
C SER A 40 -7.46 7.94 13.25
N VAL A 41 -7.87 9.13 13.67
CA VAL A 41 -9.01 9.86 13.08
C VAL A 41 -8.45 11.14 12.47
N HIS A 42 -8.73 11.33 11.19
CA HIS A 42 -8.31 12.50 10.43
C HIS A 42 -9.55 13.20 9.90
N GLU A 43 -9.63 14.52 10.11
CA GLU A 43 -10.66 15.34 9.47
C GLU A 43 -10.37 15.43 7.97
N ARG A 44 -11.40 15.21 7.15
CA ARG A 44 -11.26 15.27 5.69
C ARG A 44 -11.19 16.71 5.20
N LEU A 45 -10.32 16.94 4.23
CA LEU A 45 -10.18 18.20 3.52
C LEU A 45 -10.52 17.94 2.06
N ASP A 46 -11.79 18.13 1.70
CA ASP A 46 -12.30 17.80 0.35
C ASP A 46 -11.55 18.50 -0.80
N THR A 47 -10.88 19.63 -0.52
CA THR A 47 -10.07 20.39 -1.47
C THR A 47 -8.61 19.92 -1.59
N GLU A 48 -8.13 19.07 -0.68
CA GLU A 48 -6.73 18.66 -0.57
C GLU A 48 -6.55 17.14 -0.59
N ASP A 49 -7.52 16.37 -0.09
CA ASP A 49 -7.48 14.91 -0.09
C ASP A 49 -7.55 14.38 -1.53
N GLU A 50 -6.46 13.82 -2.03
CA GLU A 50 -6.38 13.28 -3.40
C GLU A 50 -6.79 11.81 -3.45
N PHE A 51 -6.10 10.95 -2.71
CA PHE A 51 -6.37 9.52 -2.68
C PHE A 51 -5.87 8.85 -1.39
N LEU A 52 -6.40 7.67 -1.09
CA LEU A 52 -5.94 6.76 -0.05
C LEU A 52 -5.54 5.43 -0.71
N VAL A 53 -4.36 4.93 -0.34
CA VAL A 53 -3.87 3.61 -0.75
C VAL A 53 -3.77 2.67 0.45
N LEU A 54 -4.30 1.46 0.30
CA LEU A 54 -4.12 0.36 1.24
C LEU A 54 -3.43 -0.78 0.50
N ALA A 55 -2.35 -1.32 1.06
CA ALA A 55 -1.65 -2.46 0.47
C ALA A 55 -0.99 -3.33 1.54
N CYS A 56 -0.73 -4.60 1.23
CA CYS A 56 0.07 -5.49 2.08
C CYS A 56 1.58 -5.26 1.90
N ASP A 57 2.37 -5.90 2.75
CA ASP A 57 3.85 -5.86 2.75
C ASP A 57 4.48 -6.23 1.40
N GLY A 58 3.88 -7.14 0.64
CA GLY A 58 4.34 -7.46 -0.72
C GLY A 58 4.49 -6.23 -1.65
N VAL A 59 3.76 -5.13 -1.40
CA VAL A 59 3.95 -3.84 -2.09
C VAL A 59 4.97 -2.96 -1.36
N TRP A 60 4.80 -2.79 -0.04
CA TRP A 60 5.62 -1.89 0.78
C TRP A 60 7.08 -2.34 0.96
N ASP A 61 7.37 -3.62 0.77
CA ASP A 61 8.73 -4.18 0.81
C ASP A 61 9.60 -3.67 -0.32
N VAL A 62 8.99 -3.22 -1.44
CA VAL A 62 9.69 -2.79 -2.65
C VAL A 62 9.41 -1.35 -3.07
N MET A 63 8.45 -0.68 -2.42
CA MET A 63 8.11 0.73 -2.64
C MET A 63 7.94 1.48 -1.32
N SER A 64 8.58 2.64 -1.20
CA SER A 64 8.33 3.55 -0.07
C SER A 64 7.00 4.28 -0.22
N ASN A 65 6.51 4.88 0.87
CA ASN A 65 5.31 5.73 0.89
C ASN A 65 5.36 6.79 -0.22
N GLU A 66 6.44 7.55 -0.29
CA GLU A 66 6.61 8.66 -1.23
C GLU A 66 6.71 8.14 -2.66
N ALA A 67 7.43 7.05 -2.89
CA ALA A 67 7.59 6.45 -4.21
C ALA A 67 6.26 5.92 -4.75
N LEU A 68 5.47 5.24 -3.91
CA LEU A 68 4.16 4.73 -4.31
C LEU A 68 3.17 5.86 -4.57
N CYS A 69 3.09 6.85 -3.68
CA CYS A 69 2.21 8.01 -3.87
C CYS A 69 2.57 8.79 -5.14
N ALA A 70 3.85 9.07 -5.39
CA ALA A 70 4.28 9.76 -6.60
C ALA A 70 3.95 8.96 -7.86
N TYR A 71 4.11 7.63 -7.82
CA TYR A 71 3.78 6.78 -8.95
C TYR A 71 2.27 6.75 -9.23
N ILE A 72 1.43 6.50 -8.22
CA ILE A 72 -0.04 6.54 -8.36
C ILE A 72 -0.50 7.91 -8.86
N HIS A 73 0.04 9.00 -8.31
CA HIS A 73 -0.26 10.35 -8.77
C HIS A 73 0.07 10.53 -10.25
N SER A 74 1.23 10.05 -10.72
CA SER A 74 1.59 10.10 -12.14
C SER A 74 0.63 9.29 -13.02
N LEU A 75 0.19 8.10 -12.56
CA LEU A 75 -0.74 7.26 -13.30
C LEU A 75 -2.15 7.86 -13.38
N LEU A 76 -2.61 8.53 -12.33
CA LEU A 76 -3.89 9.26 -12.31
C LEU A 76 -3.92 10.42 -13.32
N GLN A 77 -2.75 10.96 -13.70
CA GLN A 77 -2.65 11.96 -14.78
C GLN A 77 -2.69 11.33 -16.19
N LEU A 78 -2.59 10.01 -16.32
CA LEU A 78 -2.64 9.30 -17.58
C LEU A 78 -4.02 8.67 -17.84
N THR A 79 -4.65 8.09 -16.82
CA THR A 79 -5.92 7.37 -16.94
C THR A 79 -6.76 7.51 -15.67
N ASP A 80 -8.09 7.43 -15.81
CA ASP A 80 -9.05 7.34 -14.72
C ASP A 80 -9.47 5.89 -14.41
N ASP A 81 -8.94 4.92 -15.16
CA ASP A 81 -9.14 3.49 -14.89
C ASP A 81 -8.31 3.02 -13.69
N LEU A 82 -8.95 2.98 -12.52
CA LEU A 82 -8.32 2.58 -11.27
C LEU A 82 -7.85 1.12 -11.26
N VAL A 83 -8.49 0.24 -12.04
CA VAL A 83 -8.06 -1.16 -12.18
C VAL A 83 -6.76 -1.21 -12.96
N ALA A 84 -6.63 -0.44 -14.04
CA ALA A 84 -5.38 -0.33 -14.78
C ALA A 84 -4.25 0.23 -13.91
N ILE A 85 -4.51 1.28 -13.13
CA ILE A 85 -3.53 1.89 -12.21
C ILE A 85 -3.05 0.87 -11.18
N THR A 86 -3.99 0.19 -10.51
CA THR A 86 -3.63 -0.79 -9.48
C THR A 86 -2.88 -1.99 -10.06
N ASN A 87 -3.24 -2.46 -11.26
CA ASN A 87 -2.48 -3.52 -11.96
C ASN A 87 -1.05 -3.06 -12.28
N GLN A 88 -0.85 -1.83 -12.76
CA GLN A 88 0.49 -1.29 -13.03
C GLN A 88 1.35 -1.20 -11.78
N VAL A 89 0.76 -0.83 -10.62
CA VAL A 89 1.47 -0.85 -9.34
C VAL A 89 1.92 -2.27 -8.98
N ILE A 90 1.03 -3.25 -9.10
CA ILE A 90 1.34 -4.66 -8.77
C ILE A 90 2.43 -5.21 -9.69
N ASP A 91 2.33 -4.99 -11.00
CA ASP A 91 3.34 -5.40 -11.97
C ASP A 91 4.68 -4.72 -11.69
N THR A 92 4.67 -3.42 -11.36
CA THR A 92 5.88 -2.68 -10.99
C THR A 92 6.54 -3.27 -9.74
N CYS A 93 5.76 -3.64 -8.72
CA CYS A 93 6.27 -4.29 -7.51
C CYS A 93 6.89 -5.66 -7.83
N LEU A 94 6.25 -6.44 -8.71
CA LEU A 94 6.79 -7.70 -9.21
C LEU A 94 8.14 -7.49 -9.92
N TYR A 95 8.24 -6.51 -10.82
CA TYR A 95 9.50 -6.20 -11.53
C TYR A 95 10.59 -5.66 -10.60
N LYS A 96 10.22 -4.96 -9.52
CA LYS A 96 11.14 -4.53 -8.46
C LYS A 96 11.60 -5.69 -7.56
N GLY A 97 11.06 -6.89 -7.75
CA GLY A 97 11.54 -8.11 -7.11
C GLY A 97 10.70 -8.58 -5.93
N SER A 98 9.47 -8.08 -5.77
CA SER A 98 8.53 -8.66 -4.81
C SER A 98 8.25 -10.12 -5.17
N LYS A 99 8.21 -10.97 -4.15
CA LYS A 99 7.96 -12.42 -4.28
C LYS A 99 6.79 -12.90 -3.42
N ASP A 100 6.09 -11.96 -2.80
CA ASP A 100 4.97 -12.25 -1.91
C ASP A 100 3.63 -12.12 -2.64
N ASN A 101 2.55 -12.49 -1.96
CA ASN A 101 1.22 -12.06 -2.34
C ASN A 101 1.13 -10.54 -2.27
N MET A 102 0.48 -9.95 -3.27
CA MET A 102 0.28 -8.52 -3.35
C MET A 102 -1.20 -8.22 -3.52
N SER A 103 -1.70 -7.27 -2.74
CA SER A 103 -3.06 -6.77 -2.82
C SER A 103 -3.03 -5.28 -2.55
N ILE A 104 -3.78 -4.52 -3.34
CA ILE A 104 -3.86 -3.07 -3.25
C ILE A 104 -5.32 -2.63 -3.41
N VAL A 105 -5.70 -1.61 -2.65
CA VAL A 105 -6.96 -0.88 -2.80
C VAL A 105 -6.62 0.59 -2.95
N LEU A 106 -7.13 1.21 -4.02
CA LEU A 106 -6.99 2.63 -4.28
C LEU A 106 -8.37 3.29 -4.15
N VAL A 107 -8.48 4.25 -3.24
CA VAL A 107 -9.67 5.09 -3.05
C VAL A 107 -9.34 6.49 -3.52
N VAL A 108 -10.09 7.01 -4.49
CA VAL A 108 -9.83 8.32 -5.10
C VAL A 108 -10.88 9.32 -4.65
N PHE A 109 -10.44 10.50 -4.25
CA PHE A 109 -11.27 11.60 -3.77
C PHE A 109 -11.44 12.70 -4.85
N PRO A 110 -12.31 13.70 -4.65
CA PRO A 110 -12.58 14.73 -5.66
C PRO A 110 -11.36 15.54 -6.09
N ALA A 111 -10.44 15.86 -5.18
CA ALA A 111 -9.24 16.66 -5.46
C ALA A 111 -8.12 15.89 -6.19
N ALA A 112 -8.31 14.59 -6.43
CA ALA A 112 -7.31 13.78 -7.13
C ALA A 112 -6.95 14.32 -8.52
N PRO A 113 -5.69 14.12 -8.97
CA PRO A 113 -5.27 14.40 -10.33
C PRO A 113 -6.23 13.77 -11.34
N LYS A 114 -6.45 14.49 -12.44
CA LYS A 114 -7.25 14.02 -13.57
C LYS A 114 -6.35 13.75 -14.77
N PRO A 115 -6.77 12.84 -15.67
CA PRO A 115 -6.07 12.64 -16.92
C PRO A 115 -5.85 13.96 -17.67
N SER A 116 -4.62 14.20 -18.12
CA SER A 116 -4.26 15.39 -18.87
C SER A 116 -3.62 15.03 -20.20
N GLU A 117 -4.00 15.76 -21.25
CA GLU A 117 -3.44 15.58 -22.60
C GLU A 117 -1.91 15.74 -22.63
N GLU A 118 -1.38 16.64 -21.79
CA GLU A 118 0.06 16.87 -21.66
C GLU A 118 0.78 15.63 -21.11
N ALA A 119 0.30 15.06 -20.00
CA ALA A 119 0.89 13.86 -19.42
C ALA A 119 0.77 12.65 -20.36
N GLN A 120 -0.40 12.46 -20.98
CA GLN A 120 -0.62 11.37 -21.94
C GLN A 120 0.26 11.51 -23.19
N ARG A 121 0.52 12.74 -23.64
CA ARG A 121 1.44 12.97 -24.75
C ARG A 121 2.88 12.67 -24.35
N ALA A 122 3.32 13.14 -23.18
CA ALA A 122 4.66 12.88 -22.68
C ALA A 122 4.92 11.37 -22.49
N ASP A 123 3.91 10.62 -22.00
CA ASP A 123 3.97 9.17 -21.85
C ASP A 123 4.12 8.45 -23.20
N ARG A 124 3.34 8.84 -24.22
CA ARG A 124 3.49 8.31 -25.59
C ARG A 124 4.86 8.59 -26.20
N GLU A 125 5.37 9.82 -26.02
CA GLU A 125 6.70 10.19 -26.53
C GLU A 125 7.83 9.40 -25.84
N LEU A 126 7.67 9.11 -24.54
CA LEU A 126 8.60 8.25 -23.80
C LEU A 126 8.57 6.81 -24.32
N ASP A 127 7.38 6.24 -24.51
CA ASP A 127 7.17 4.90 -25.05
C ASP A 127 7.78 4.74 -26.44
N GLU A 128 7.66 5.75 -27.30
CA GLU A 128 8.29 5.76 -28.63
C GLU A 128 9.82 5.81 -28.54
N THR A 129 10.38 6.46 -27.52
CA THR A 129 11.84 6.58 -27.33
C THR A 129 12.47 5.30 -26.76
N LEU A 130 11.70 4.52 -25.99
CA LEU A 130 12.17 3.27 -25.36
C LEU A 130 12.05 2.04 -26.28
N ARG A 131 11.36 2.16 -27.42
CA ARG A 131 11.23 1.12 -28.45
C ARG A 131 12.43 1.09 -29.40
#